data_AF-A0A3D1ISJ8-F1
#
_entry.id   AF-A0A3D1ISJ8-F1
#
_cell.length_a   1.000
_cell.length_b   1.000
_cell.length_c   1.000
_cell.angle_alpha   90.00
_cell.angle_beta   90.00
_cell.angle_gamma   90.00
#
_symmetry.space_group_name_H-M   'P 1'
#
loop_
_entity.id
_entity.type
_entity.pdbx_description
1 polymer ?
#
loop_
_entity_poly.entity_id
_entity_poly.type
_entity_poly.pdbx_seq_one_letter_code
_entity_poly.pdbx_strand_id
1 'polypeptide(L)'
;MARVCKITGKRPFVGGSISRSGKAKKDGGIGRHVTKVNKRIFAPNLQRVKIIDENGTVKYVRVAASAIKKGLITKAPKRNWKPSQA
;
A
#
# COMPACT_ATOMS: atom_id res chain seq x y z
N MET A 1 4.48 10.06 -11.49
CA MET A 1 3.20 9.65 -10.84
C MET A 1 3.39 9.56 -9.33
N ALA A 2 2.69 10.39 -8.55
CA ALA A 2 2.78 10.34 -7.09
C ALA A 2 2.17 9.02 -6.57
N ARG A 3 2.91 8.26 -5.75
CA ARG A 3 2.42 7.04 -5.06
C ARG A 3 1.49 7.42 -3.91
N VAL A 4 0.37 8.07 -4.22
CA VAL A 4 -0.59 8.55 -3.23
C VAL A 4 -1.92 7.80 -3.40
N CYS A 5 -2.52 7.40 -2.28
CA CYS A 5 -3.89 6.87 -2.27
C CYS A 5 -4.87 8.05 -2.41
N LYS A 6 -5.74 8.03 -3.43
CA LYS A 6 -6.72 9.12 -3.62
C LYS A 6 -7.74 9.25 -2.48
N ILE A 7 -8.06 8.14 -1.81
CA ILE A 7 -9.10 8.10 -0.77
C ILE A 7 -8.52 8.43 0.62
N THR A 8 -7.46 7.72 1.02
CA THR A 8 -6.89 7.84 2.37
C THR A 8 -5.69 8.79 2.46
N GLY A 9 -5.26 9.40 1.35
CA GLY A 9 -4.11 10.30 1.32
C GLY A 9 -2.75 9.64 1.61
N LYS A 10 -2.70 8.31 1.81
CA LYS A 10 -1.46 7.60 2.13
C LYS A 10 -0.39 7.86 1.09
N ARG A 11 0.74 8.39 1.55
CA ARG A 11 1.91 8.77 0.75
C ARG A 11 3.15 8.02 1.23
N PRO A 12 4.19 7.91 0.38
CA PRO A 12 5.46 7.37 0.83
C PRO A 12 6.05 8.31 1.88
N PHE A 13 6.67 7.73 2.91
CA PHE A 13 7.43 8.50 3.89
C PHE A 13 8.84 7.93 4.02
N VAL A 14 9.76 8.79 4.44
CA VAL A 14 11.16 8.40 4.65
C VAL A 14 11.29 7.78 6.03
N GLY A 15 12.01 6.68 6.10
CA GLY A 15 12.51 6.15 7.37
C GLY A 15 13.84 5.45 7.16
N GLY A 16 14.16 4.48 8.01
CA GLY A 16 15.44 3.79 7.98
C GLY A 16 15.34 2.28 8.20
N SER A 17 16.43 1.59 7.89
CA SER A 17 16.70 0.22 8.31
C SER A 17 17.96 0.25 9.17
N ILE A 18 17.86 -0.28 10.39
CA ILE A 18 18.96 -0.35 11.35
C ILE A 18 19.42 -1.80 11.42
N SER A 19 20.64 -2.06 11.00
CA SER A 19 21.28 -3.36 11.18
C SER A 19 21.97 -3.40 12.54
N ARG A 20 21.66 -4.41 13.35
CA ARG A 20 22.23 -4.60 14.68
C ARG A 20 22.87 -5.98 14.76
N SER A 21 24.01 -6.04 15.45
CA SER A 21 24.77 -7.28 15.66
C SER A 21 24.92 -7.57 17.15
N GLY A 22 25.09 -8.86 17.48
CA GLY A 22 25.15 -9.36 18.85
C GLY A 22 23.80 -9.83 19.41
N LYS A 23 23.85 -10.49 20.56
CA LYS A 23 22.66 -11.00 21.27
C LYS A 23 22.03 -9.89 22.11
N ALA A 24 20.70 -9.86 22.20
CA ALA A 24 20.04 -8.86 23.02
C ALA A 24 20.37 -9.08 24.50
N LYS A 25 20.43 -7.99 25.28
CA LYS A 25 20.66 -8.07 26.72
C LYS A 25 19.57 -8.91 27.43
N LYS A 26 18.32 -8.76 26.99
CA LYS A 26 17.19 -9.56 27.47
C LYS A 26 17.35 -11.08 27.26
N ASP A 27 18.13 -11.49 26.26
CA ASP A 27 18.34 -12.90 25.93
C ASP A 27 19.64 -13.42 26.58
N GLY A 28 20.18 -12.71 27.58
CA GLY A 28 21.41 -13.07 28.31
C GLY A 28 22.72 -12.70 27.59
N GLY A 29 22.68 -11.82 26.59
CA GLY A 29 23.88 -11.29 25.93
C GLY A 29 24.41 -9.99 26.55
N ILE A 30 25.57 -9.53 26.10
CA ILE A 30 26.14 -8.22 26.50
C ILE A 30 25.28 -7.06 25.96
N GLY A 31 24.76 -7.19 24.74
CA GLY A 31 23.90 -6.20 24.09
C GLY A 31 24.02 -6.20 22.56
N ARG A 32 23.05 -5.56 21.90
CA ARG A 32 23.02 -5.36 20.44
C ARG A 32 23.60 -3.99 20.07
N HIS A 33 24.75 -3.95 19.39
CA HIS A 33 25.29 -2.70 18.85
C HIS A 33 24.74 -2.40 17.46
N VAL A 34 24.76 -1.14 17.05
CA VAL A 34 24.31 -0.71 15.72
C VAL A 34 25.48 -0.80 14.75
N THR A 35 25.33 -1.59 13.69
CA THR A 35 26.37 -1.78 12.67
C THR A 35 26.19 -0.82 11.50
N LYS A 36 24.94 -0.55 11.09
CA LYS A 36 24.65 0.37 9.98
C LYS A 36 23.26 0.98 10.09
N VAL A 37 23.13 2.22 9.63
CA VAL A 37 21.84 2.91 9.50
C VAL A 37 21.69 3.35 8.03
N ASN A 38 20.76 2.72 7.31
CA ASN A 38 20.46 3.06 5.92
C ASN A 38 19.10 3.75 5.82
N LYS A 39 19.02 4.86 5.08
CA LYS A 39 17.74 5.50 4.76
C LYS A 39 16.99 4.66 3.72
N ARG A 40 15.67 4.53 3.88
CA ARG A 40 14.77 3.87 2.92
C ARG A 40 13.44 4.58 2.85
N ILE A 41 12.75 4.42 1.72
CA ILE A 41 11.41 4.96 1.53
C ILE A 41 10.39 3.86 1.78
N PHE A 42 9.46 4.10 2.69
CA PHE A 42 8.32 3.22 2.95
C PHE A 42 7.17 3.63 2.04
N ALA A 43 6.94 2.87 0.97
CA ALA A 43 5.84 3.12 0.05
C ALA A 43 4.56 2.38 0.48
N PRO A 44 3.38 3.01 0.39
CA PRO A 44 2.11 2.32 0.63
C PRO A 44 1.85 1.25 -0.44
N ASN A 45 1.24 0.13 -0.06
CA ASN A 45 0.75 -0.88 -0.99
C ASN A 45 -0.48 -0.36 -1.73
N LEU A 46 -0.25 0.26 -2.90
CA LEU A 46 -1.27 0.84 -3.76
C LEU A 46 -1.64 -0.12 -4.89
N GLN A 47 -2.93 -0.42 -5.00
CA GLN A 47 -3.50 -1.23 -6.07
C GLN A 47 -4.31 -0.35 -7.02
N ARG A 48 -4.28 -0.68 -8.32
CA ARG A 48 -5.11 -0.02 -9.33
C ARG A 48 -6.47 -0.72 -9.37
N VAL A 49 -7.54 0.01 -9.06
CA VAL A 49 -8.89 -0.55 -8.98
C VAL A 49 -9.85 0.31 -9.81
N LYS A 50 -10.83 -0.34 -10.45
CA LYS A 50 -11.98 0.35 -11.04
C LYS A 50 -13.00 0.66 -9.96
N ILE A 51 -13.29 1.94 -9.78
CA ILE A 51 -14.24 2.46 -8.79
C ILE A 51 -15.38 3.13 -9.54
N ILE A 52 -16.59 3.05 -8.99
CA ILE A 52 -17.72 3.89 -9.39
C ILE A 52 -17.60 5.19 -8.59
N ASP A 53 -17.36 6.31 -9.26
CA ASP A 53 -17.41 7.64 -8.64
C ASP A 53 -18.83 7.94 -8.11
N GLU A 54 -18.97 8.90 -7.20
CA GLU A 54 -20.27 9.37 -6.69
C GLU A 54 -21.22 9.82 -7.83
N ASN A 55 -20.66 10.24 -8.96
CA ASN A 55 -21.39 10.62 -10.18
C ASN A 55 -21.66 9.44 -11.14
N GLY A 56 -21.53 8.18 -10.68
CA GLY A 56 -21.82 6.97 -11.46
C GLY A 56 -20.79 6.60 -12.54
N THR A 57 -19.74 7.42 -12.74
CA THR A 57 -18.71 7.16 -13.75
C THR A 57 -17.69 6.12 -13.26
N VAL A 58 -17.33 5.15 -14.11
CA VAL A 58 -16.29 4.17 -13.79
C VAL A 58 -14.91 4.74 -14.11
N LYS A 59 -14.04 4.87 -13.10
CA LYS A 59 -12.66 5.32 -13.28
C LYS A 59 -11.64 4.41 -12.61
N TYR A 60 -10.42 4.43 -13.13
CA TYR A 60 -9.28 3.78 -12.50
C TYR A 60 -8.65 4.69 -11.46
N VAL A 61 -8.54 4.18 -10.24
CA VAL A 61 -7.96 4.91 -9.11
C VAL A 61 -6.89 4.06 -8.42
N ARG A 62 -5.82 4.70 -7.95
CA ARG A 62 -4.84 4.06 -7.07
C ARG A 62 -5.31 4.16 -5.63
N VAL A 63 -5.45 3.00 -5.01
CA VAL A 63 -6.01 2.87 -3.67
C VAL A 63 -5.08 2.03 -2.82
N ALA A 64 -4.87 2.44 -1.56
CA ALA A 64 -4.22 1.59 -0.58
C ALA A 64 -5.01 0.30 -0.34
N ALA A 65 -4.33 -0.85 -0.33
CA ALA A 65 -4.93 -2.15 -0.06
C ALA A 65 -5.73 -2.19 1.26
N SER A 66 -5.29 -1.44 2.27
CA SER A 66 -6.02 -1.28 3.53
C SER A 66 -7.40 -0.64 3.37
N ALA A 67 -7.55 0.30 2.43
CA ALA A 67 -8.83 0.96 2.19
C ALA A 67 -9.79 0.04 1.41
N ILE A 68 -9.24 -0.79 0.51
CA ILE A 68 -10.00 -1.86 -0.17
C ILE A 68 -10.52 -2.85 0.87
N LYS A 69 -9.67 -3.28 1.81
CA LYS A 69 -10.05 -4.22 2.87
C LYS A 69 -11.16 -3.67 3.78
N LYS A 70 -11.16 -2.36 4.05
CA LYS A 70 -12.19 -1.69 4.85
C LYS A 70 -13.51 -1.44 4.11
N GLY A 71 -13.61 -1.77 2.82
CA GLY A 71 -14.84 -1.54 2.05
C GLY A 71 -15.15 -0.07 1.77
N LEU A 72 -14.17 0.84 1.90
CA LEU A 72 -14.33 2.28 1.63
C LEU A 72 -14.59 2.61 0.15
N ILE A 73 -14.78 1.60 -0.69
CA ILE A 73 -14.83 1.67 -2.14
C ILE A 73 -15.84 0.68 -2.67
N THR A 74 -16.74 1.18 -3.51
CA THR A 74 -17.54 0.35 -4.40
C THR A 74 -16.73 0.03 -5.65
N LYS A 75 -16.37 -1.25 -5.81
CA LYS A 75 -15.72 -1.72 -7.05
C LYS A 75 -16.74 -1.72 -8.18
N ALA A 76 -16.31 -1.32 -9.37
CA ALA A 76 -17.14 -1.46 -10.56
C ALA A 76 -17.43 -2.95 -10.84
N PRO A 77 -18.67 -3.31 -11.23
CA PRO A 77 -19.00 -4.68 -11.61
C PRO A 77 -18.17 -5.11 -12.82
N LYS A 78 -17.88 -6.42 -12.91
CA LYS A 78 -17.26 -6.98 -14.11
C LYS A 78 -18.22 -6.80 -15.28
N ARG A 79 -17.73 -6.25 -16.40
CA ARG A 79 -18.51 -6.09 -17.63
C ARG A 79 -18.88 -7.48 -18.17
N ASN A 80 -20.18 -7.78 -18.25
CA ASN A 80 -20.72 -9.01 -18.81
C ASN A 80 -21.12 -8.81 -20.29
N TRP A 81 -20.14 -8.49 -21.14
CA TRP A 81 -20.41 -8.31 -22.56
C TRP A 81 -20.45 -9.67 -23.27
N LYS A 82 -21.55 -9.97 -23.95
CA LYS A 82 -21.69 -11.12 -24.85
C LYS A 82 -21.66 -10.59 -26.29
N PRO A 83 -20.84 -11.15 -27.20
CA PRO A 83 -20.95 -10.86 -28.61
C PRO A 83 -22.33 -11.31 -29.10
N SER A 84 -23.03 -10.46 -29.85
CA SER A 84 -24.23 -10.87 -30.59
C SER A 84 -23.79 -11.93 -31.59
N GLN A 85 -24.43 -13.10 -31.55
CA GLN A 85 -24.14 -14.21 -32.45
C GLN A 85 -24.11 -13.71 -33.90
N ALA A 86 -23.00 -14.00 -34.58
CA ALA A 86 -22.83 -13.80 -36.01
C ALA A 86 -23.74 -14.75 -36.80
#